data_AF-A0AAU7PTU0-F1
#
_entry.id   AF-A0AAU7PTU0-F1
#
_cell.length_a   1.000
_cell.length_b   1.000
_cell.length_c   1.000
_cell.angle_alpha   90.00
_cell.angle_beta   90.00
_cell.angle_gamma   90.00
#
_symmetry.space_group_name_H-M   'P 1'
#
loop_
_entity.id
_entity.type
_entity.pdbx_description
1 polymer ?
#
loop_
_entity_poly.entity_id
_entity_poly.type
_entity_poly.pdbx_seq_one_letter_code
_entity_poly.pdbx_strand_id
1 'polypeptide(L)' 'MKEKMNCPICRKRAFDICSSAKGDIWVELKCPHCRNIIQVRYRICSIQKEKMKEEFVTY' A
#
# COMPACT_ATOMS: atom_id res chain seq x y z
N MET A 1 4.20 -12.60 4.32
CA MET A 1 2.74 -12.36 4.21
C MET A 1 2.50 -11.67 2.88
N LYS A 2 1.39 -11.98 2.18
CA LYS A 2 1.05 -11.33 0.90
C LYS A 2 -0.14 -10.41 1.11
N GLU A 3 0.08 -9.11 1.05
CA GLU A 3 -0.98 -8.11 1.16
C GLU A 3 -1.34 -7.55 -0.21
N LYS A 4 -2.63 -7.33 -0.44
CA LYS A 4 -3.16 -6.79 -1.69
C LYS A 4 -3.38 -5.30 -1.50
N MET A 5 -2.77 -4.50 -2.35
CA MET A 5 -2.93 -3.04 -2.34
C MET A 5 -3.86 -2.60 -3.48
N ASN A 6 -4.84 -1.79 -3.11
CA ASN A 6 -5.77 -1.18 -4.05
C ASN A 6 -5.32 0.24 -4.41
N CYS A 7 -5.63 0.67 -5.62
CA CYS A 7 -5.43 2.05 -6.02
C CYS A 7 -6.37 2.96 -5.21
N PRO A 8 -5.87 4.01 -4.53
CA PRO A 8 -6.72 4.93 -3.77
C PRO A 8 -7.70 5.72 -4.67
N ILE A 9 -7.40 5.83 -5.97
CA ILE A 9 -8.21 6.59 -6.93
C ILE A 9 -9.34 5.72 -7.51
N CYS A 10 -9.00 4.57 -8.09
CA CYS A 10 -9.99 3.74 -8.80
C CYS A 10 -10.47 2.52 -8.00
N ARG A 11 -9.93 2.30 -6.80
CA ARG A 11 -10.24 1.18 -5.87
C ARG A 11 -10.00 -0.23 -6.43
N LYS A 12 -9.57 -0.36 -7.69
CA LYS A 12 -9.11 -1.61 -8.27
C LYS A 12 -7.73 -1.97 -7.74
N ARG A 13 -7.41 -3.27 -7.75
CA ARG A 13 -6.12 -3.79 -7.31
C ARG A 13 -4.99 -3.17 -8.15
N ALA A 14 -3.96 -2.67 -7.48
CA ALA A 14 -2.82 -2.07 -8.15
C ALA A 14 -1.61 -3.01 -8.15
N PHE A 15 -1.29 -3.61 -6.99
CA PHE A 15 -0.14 -4.51 -6.80
C PHE A 15 -0.29 -5.32 -5.51
N ASP A 16 0.62 -6.27 -5.31
CA ASP A 16 0.73 -7.03 -4.08
C ASP A 16 2.09 -6.78 -3.43
N ILE A 17 2.12 -6.71 -2.10
CA ILE A 17 3.36 -6.61 -1.34
C ILE A 17 3.63 -7.94 -0.65
N CYS A 18 4.82 -8.48 -0.91
CA CYS A 18 5.40 -9.60 -0.18
C CYS A 18 6.70 -9.11 0.45
N SER A 19 6.73 -8.92 1.76
CA SER A 19 7.98 -8.60 2.47
C SER A 19 8.27 -9.62 3.56
N SER A 20 9.56 -9.91 3.72
CA SER A 20 10.15 -10.65 4.84
C SER A 20 11.00 -9.74 5.76
N ALA A 21 11.21 -8.47 5.37
CA ALA A 21 12.08 -7.52 6.07
C ALA A 21 11.27 -6.45 6.82
N LYS A 22 11.83 -5.91 7.90
CA LYS A 22 11.22 -4.82 8.69
C LYS A 22 11.60 -3.47 8.07
N GLY A 23 10.66 -2.52 8.07
CA GLY A 23 10.93 -1.14 7.63
C GLY A 23 9.73 -0.44 7.01
N ASP A 24 9.86 0.87 6.81
CA ASP A 24 8.95 1.67 6.01
C ASP A 24 9.38 1.60 4.54
N ILE A 25 8.46 1.18 3.67
CA ILE A 25 8.66 1.18 2.22
C ILE A 25 7.69 2.17 1.60
N TRP A 26 8.21 3.02 0.74
CA TRP A 26 7.42 3.86 -0.15
C TRP A 26 7.41 3.21 -1.53
N VAL A 27 6.22 2.91 -2.03
CA VAL A 27 6.04 2.38 -3.38
C VAL A 27 5.33 3.42 -4.22
N GLU A 28 6.02 3.92 -5.23
CA GLU A 28 5.43 4.75 -6.27
C GLU A 28 5.26 3.93 -7.53
N LEU A 29 4.05 3.89 -8.08
CA LEU A 29 3.78 3.15 -9.31
C LEU A 29 2.61 3.77 -10.08
N LYS A 30 2.60 3.51 -11.39
CA LYS A 30 1.47 3.86 -12.25
C LYS A 30 0.39 2.79 -12.18
N CYS A 31 -0.81 3.14 -11.75
CA CYS A 31 -1.91 2.19 -11.67
C CYS A 31 -2.27 1.64 -13.07
N PRO A 32 -2.35 0.31 -13.26
CA PRO A 32 -2.68 -0.27 -14.57
C PRO A 32 -4.11 0.04 -15.02
N HIS A 33 -5.00 0.40 -14.10
CA HIS A 33 -6.42 0.61 -14.39
C HIS A 33 -6.79 2.07 -14.69
N CYS A 34 -6.38 3.02 -13.84
CA CYS A 34 -6.68 4.45 -14.06
C CYS A 34 -5.50 5.22 -14.64
N ARG A 35 -4.32 4.60 -14.79
CA ARG A 35 -3.09 5.20 -15.35
C ARG A 35 -2.54 6.39 -14.57
N ASN A 36 -3.10 6.71 -13.41
CA ASN A 36 -2.55 7.71 -12.50
C ASN A 36 -1.34 7.13 -11.75
N ILE A 37 -0.38 8.00 -11.45
CA ILE A 37 0.74 7.68 -10.55
C ILE A 37 0.21 7.77 -9.12
N ILE A 38 0.43 6.71 -8.35
CA ILE A 38 0.04 6.62 -6.95
C ILE A 38 1.26 6.34 -6.10
N GLN A 39 1.26 6.87 -4.89
CA GLN A 39 2.28 6.63 -3.89
C GLN A 39 1.62 5.97 -2.67
N VAL A 40 2.16 4.83 -2.26
CA VAL A 40 1.63 4.03 -1.14
C VAL A 40 2.74 3.83 -0.14
N ARG A 41 2.49 4.23 1.12
CA ARG A 41 3.35 3.92 2.25
C ARG A 41 2.95 2.58 2.82
N TYR A 42 3.90 1.66 2.90
CA TYR A 42 3.71 0.38 3.57
C TYR A 42 4.69 0.23 4.72
N ARG A 43 4.16 0.18 5.94
CA ARG A 43 4.95 -0.03 7.14
C ARG A 43 4.99 -1.52 7.44
N ILE A 44 6.12 -2.16 7.18
CA ILE A 44 6.31 -3.56 7.56
C ILE A 44 6.70 -3.60 9.04
N CYS A 45 5.68 -3.57 9.89
CA CYS A 45 5.84 -4.05 11.25
C CYS A 45 5.90 -5.58 11.17
N SER A 46 7.04 -6.18 11.49
CA SER A 46 7.10 -7.61 11.79
C SER A 46 5.99 -7.90 12.80
N ILE A 47 4.96 -8.61 12.34
CA ILE A 47 3.82 -9.08 13.13
C ILE A 47 4.41 -9.58 14.46
N GLN A 48 3.82 -9.22 15.59
CA GLN A 48 2.55 -9.84 15.87
C GLN A 48 1.41 -8.87 16.19
N LYS A 49 0.54 -8.73 15.18
CA LYS A 49 -0.85 -8.23 15.20
C LYS A 49 -1.03 -6.89 15.89
N GLU A 50 -1.33 -5.84 15.12
CA GLU A 50 -2.49 -5.00 15.40
C GLU A 50 -2.80 -4.03 14.26
N LYS A 51 -4.11 -3.83 14.07
CA LYS A 51 -4.77 -3.01 13.06
C LYS A 51 -4.27 -1.55 13.13
N MET A 52 -3.96 -0.91 12.01
CA MET A 52 -3.95 0.56 11.96
C MET A 52 -4.08 1.02 10.50
N LYS A 53 -5.33 1.30 10.09
CA LYS A 53 -5.91 2.64 9.92
C LYS A 53 -5.30 3.36 8.70
N GLU A 54 -6.04 3.27 7.60
CA GLU A 54 -6.05 4.26 6.52
C GLU A 54 -6.28 5.65 7.15
N GLU A 55 -5.20 6.40 7.38
CA GLU A 55 -5.28 7.85 7.56
C GLU A 55 -5.25 8.48 6.17
N PHE A 56 -6.43 8.75 5.64
CA PHE A 56 -6.59 9.69 4.54
C PHE A 56 -6.39 11.10 5.09
N VAL A 57 -5.26 11.71 4.75
CA VAL A 57 -5.07 13.16 4.92
C VAL A 57 -5.76 13.86 3.75
N THR A 58 -6.92 14.44 4.00
CA THR A 58 -7.52 15.45 3.13
C THR A 58 -7.12 16.82 3.67
N TYR A 59 -6.49 17.64 2.82
CA TYR A 59 -6.28 19.07 3.06
C TYR A 59 -7.57 19.84 2.81
#